data_AF-A7IHI3-F1
#
_entry.id   AF-A7IHI3-F1
#
_cell.length_a   1.000
_cell.length_b   1.000
_cell.length_c   1.000
_cell.angle_alpha   90.00
_cell.angle_beta   90.00
_cell.angle_gamma   90.00
#
_symmetry.space_group_name_H-M   'P 1'
#
loop_
_entity.id
_entity.type
_entity.pdbx_description
1 polymer ?
#
loop_
_entity_poly.entity_id
_entity_poly.type
_entity_poly.pdbx_seq_one_letter_code
_entity_poly.pdbx_strand_id
1 'polypeptide(L)'
;MRSAGTAFLAIAATVAALAGAAGAEPAASVTVCVPAEPGSQEGASGLGAAWTDTGALLLADGRRFMPEGIALPSRLASDAALPSAAERAARTTLDTCLVRPGAGHMDRHGRLSAAGWLACPARNGAVEEDLATALLRAGAGYAQPTAQDNGCLAPRLAAETEARTARRGIWAEPSAVAPAANEDAMAIRSGLFTVAEGRVLAAGGTRDRIFINFGSSWRQDFTAMMEREDFATIMGDSLEPAMLRGTMLQVRGVVRAEGGPAIMLRRPGEIALLAGAQAPVTRARRGGE
;
A
#
# COMPACT_ATOMS: atom_id res chain seq x y z
N MET A 1 40.67 84.21 -31.01
CA MET A 1 39.56 84.69 -30.16
C MET A 1 38.30 83.93 -30.54
N ARG A 2 37.71 83.24 -29.55
CA ARG A 2 36.33 82.71 -29.47
C ARG A 2 35.74 81.95 -30.68
N SER A 3 35.53 80.65 -30.54
CA SER A 3 34.17 80.11 -30.35
C SER A 3 34.21 78.62 -30.02
N ALA A 4 33.43 78.24 -29.01
CA ALA A 4 33.19 76.89 -28.56
C ALA A 4 32.25 76.13 -29.52
N GLY A 5 32.39 74.81 -29.55
CA GLY A 5 31.47 73.88 -30.21
C GLY A 5 31.50 72.54 -29.49
N THR A 6 30.64 72.41 -28.49
CA THR A 6 30.46 71.27 -27.60
C THR A 6 29.88 70.08 -28.37
N ALA A 7 30.60 68.97 -28.45
CA ALA A 7 30.11 67.71 -29.00
C ALA A 7 29.36 66.92 -27.90
N PHE A 8 28.04 66.74 -28.07
CA PHE A 8 27.24 65.84 -27.25
C PHE A 8 27.53 64.39 -27.64
N LEU A 9 28.15 63.63 -26.73
CA LEU A 9 28.32 62.19 -26.85
C LEU A 9 27.05 61.51 -26.28
N ALA A 10 26.28 60.83 -27.13
CA ALA A 10 25.15 60.01 -26.70
C ALA A 10 25.68 58.69 -26.10
N ILE A 11 25.50 58.50 -24.79
CA ILE A 11 25.78 57.24 -24.10
C ILE A 11 24.58 56.31 -24.32
N ALA A 12 24.77 55.29 -25.17
CA ALA A 12 23.82 54.20 -25.30
C ALA A 12 23.91 53.29 -24.06
N ALA A 13 22.85 53.23 -23.26
CA ALA A 13 22.72 52.33 -22.12
C ALA A 13 22.31 50.94 -22.62
N THR A 14 23.24 50.00 -22.64
CA THR A 14 22.97 48.57 -22.88
C THR A 14 22.48 47.94 -21.59
N VAL A 15 21.17 47.68 -21.49
CA VAL A 15 20.58 46.86 -20.42
C VAL A 15 20.81 45.39 -20.77
N ALA A 16 21.73 44.73 -20.06
CA ALA A 16 21.93 43.28 -20.14
C ALA A 16 20.81 42.58 -19.35
N ALA A 17 19.87 41.96 -20.05
CA ALA A 17 18.88 41.08 -19.45
C ALA A 17 19.55 39.75 -19.04
N LEU A 18 19.70 39.54 -17.72
CA LEU A 18 20.06 38.25 -17.16
C LEU A 18 18.83 37.33 -17.24
N ALA A 19 18.78 36.49 -18.27
CA ALA A 19 17.83 35.38 -18.33
C ALA A 19 18.22 34.35 -17.26
N GLY A 20 17.46 34.31 -16.16
CA GLY A 20 17.53 33.24 -15.18
C GLY A 20 17.08 31.94 -15.83
N ALA A 21 18.00 30.98 -15.96
CA ALA A 21 17.65 29.61 -16.26
C ALA A 21 16.85 29.05 -15.08
N ALA A 22 15.53 28.99 -15.23
CA ALA A 22 14.68 28.19 -14.37
C ALA A 22 15.12 26.73 -14.53
N GLY A 23 15.76 26.18 -13.50
CA GLY A 23 16.05 24.76 -13.41
C GLY A 23 14.74 24.00 -13.47
N ALA A 24 14.49 23.32 -14.59
CA ALA A 24 13.47 22.29 -14.65
C ALA A 24 13.93 21.18 -13.71
N GLU A 25 13.23 21.01 -12.58
CA GLU A 25 13.34 19.81 -11.77
C GLU A 25 13.04 18.61 -12.67
N PRO A 26 13.87 17.55 -12.66
CA PRO A 26 13.57 16.36 -13.42
C PRO A 26 12.26 15.78 -12.87
N ALA A 27 11.24 15.72 -13.71
CA ALA A 27 9.99 15.04 -13.39
C ALA A 27 10.34 13.64 -12.90
N ALA A 28 10.00 13.33 -11.65
CA ALA A 28 10.15 12.01 -11.08
C ALA A 28 9.54 11.01 -12.04
N SER A 29 10.34 10.08 -12.54
CA SER A 29 9.88 8.99 -13.38
C SER A 29 8.79 8.25 -12.61
N VAL A 30 7.55 8.33 -13.09
CA VAL A 30 6.43 7.56 -12.55
C VAL A 30 6.78 6.10 -12.77
N THR A 31 7.23 5.41 -11.71
CA THR A 31 7.42 3.96 -11.76
C THR A 31 6.05 3.34 -11.96
N VAL A 32 5.79 2.84 -13.17
CA VAL A 32 4.57 2.10 -13.49
C VAL A 32 4.79 0.65 -13.10
N CYS A 33 3.83 0.06 -12.38
CA CYS A 33 3.84 -1.39 -12.16
C CYS A 33 3.62 -2.09 -13.50
N VAL A 34 4.64 -2.84 -13.93
CA VAL A 34 4.52 -3.80 -15.04
C VAL A 34 4.57 -5.18 -14.41
N PRO A 35 3.41 -5.81 -14.12
CA PRO A 35 3.40 -7.14 -13.54
C PRO A 35 3.95 -8.15 -14.57
N ALA A 36 4.43 -9.31 -14.10
CA ALA A 36 5.08 -10.30 -14.96
C ALA A 36 4.20 -10.67 -16.16
N GLU A 37 4.74 -10.53 -17.37
CA GLU A 37 4.05 -10.74 -18.66
C GLU A 37 3.26 -12.05 -18.71
N PRO A 38 2.10 -12.08 -19.40
CA PRO A 38 1.40 -13.33 -19.65
C PRO A 38 2.32 -14.29 -20.40
N GLY A 39 2.40 -15.56 -19.96
CA GLY A 39 2.90 -16.62 -20.82
C GLY A 39 2.06 -16.64 -22.09
N SER A 40 2.72 -16.54 -23.25
CA SER A 40 2.18 -16.46 -24.61
C SER A 40 0.75 -17.01 -24.78
N GLN A 41 -0.22 -16.13 -24.57
CA GLN A 41 -1.60 -16.26 -25.02
C GLN A 41 -1.89 -15.03 -25.87
N GLU A 42 -1.21 -14.95 -27.02
CA GLU A 42 -1.63 -14.05 -28.11
C GLU A 42 -3.09 -14.38 -28.44
N GLY A 43 -4.00 -13.43 -28.19
CA GLY A 43 -5.38 -13.50 -28.68
C GLY A 43 -6.52 -13.57 -27.66
N ALA A 44 -6.26 -13.64 -26.35
CA ALA A 44 -7.36 -13.51 -25.38
C ALA A 44 -7.79 -12.04 -25.27
N SER A 45 -8.81 -11.65 -26.04
CA SER A 45 -9.58 -10.42 -25.80
C SER A 45 -9.95 -10.38 -24.31
N GLY A 46 -9.76 -9.25 -23.64
CA GLY A 46 -10.04 -9.14 -22.22
C GLY A 46 -11.46 -9.61 -21.86
N LEU A 47 -11.66 -10.07 -20.64
CA LEU A 47 -12.92 -10.62 -20.15
C LEU A 47 -13.67 -9.57 -19.33
N GLY A 48 -14.99 -9.51 -19.46
CA GLY A 48 -15.81 -8.82 -18.47
C GLY A 48 -15.59 -9.46 -17.10
N ALA A 49 -15.59 -8.66 -16.04
CA ALA A 49 -15.42 -9.13 -14.67
C ALA A 49 -16.44 -8.47 -13.75
N ALA A 50 -17.06 -9.29 -12.90
CA ALA A 50 -17.99 -8.84 -11.87
C ALA A 50 -17.39 -9.04 -10.49
N TRP A 51 -17.75 -8.19 -9.54
CA TRP A 51 -17.37 -8.36 -8.13
C TRP A 51 -18.09 -9.57 -7.53
N THR A 52 -17.42 -10.31 -6.62
CA THR A 52 -18.07 -11.35 -5.82
C THR A 52 -18.00 -11.02 -4.33
N ASP A 53 -19.05 -11.41 -3.61
CA ASP A 53 -19.13 -11.31 -2.15
C ASP A 53 -18.02 -12.11 -1.43
N THR A 54 -17.38 -13.07 -2.09
CA THR A 54 -16.29 -13.89 -1.53
C THR A 54 -14.91 -13.22 -1.57
N GLY A 55 -14.80 -11.95 -1.98
CA GLY A 55 -13.50 -11.29 -2.13
C GLY A 55 -12.72 -11.85 -3.31
N ALA A 56 -13.36 -11.93 -4.47
CA ALA A 56 -12.78 -12.29 -5.75
C ALA A 56 -13.55 -11.56 -6.88
N LEU A 57 -13.07 -11.69 -8.11
CA LEU A 57 -13.78 -11.29 -9.31
C LEU A 57 -14.32 -12.54 -10.01
N LEU A 58 -15.52 -12.49 -10.57
CA LEU A 58 -16.05 -13.51 -11.46
C LEU A 58 -15.82 -13.04 -12.90
N LEU A 59 -14.94 -13.74 -13.62
CA LEU A 59 -14.70 -13.48 -15.04
C LEU A 59 -15.86 -14.02 -15.89
N ALA A 60 -16.06 -13.43 -17.06
CA ALA A 60 -17.13 -13.81 -18.00
C ALA A 60 -17.05 -15.27 -18.47
N ASP A 61 -15.89 -15.92 -18.35
CA ASP A 61 -15.69 -17.34 -18.63
C ASP A 61 -16.00 -18.27 -17.43
N GLY A 62 -16.51 -17.71 -16.33
CA GLY A 62 -16.90 -18.44 -15.12
C GLY A 62 -15.78 -18.64 -14.10
N ARG A 63 -14.53 -18.26 -14.41
CA ARG A 63 -13.43 -18.38 -13.45
C ARG A 63 -13.55 -17.34 -12.35
N ARG A 64 -13.29 -17.75 -11.12
CA ARG A 64 -13.08 -16.83 -9.99
C ARG A 64 -11.63 -16.40 -9.99
N PHE A 65 -11.37 -15.10 -10.09
CA PHE A 65 -10.06 -14.50 -10.23
C PHE A 65 -9.73 -13.63 -9.02
N MET A 66 -8.54 -13.81 -8.46
CA MET A 66 -8.00 -13.00 -7.37
C MET A 66 -6.73 -12.32 -7.89
N PRO A 67 -6.79 -11.03 -8.24
CA PRO A 67 -5.61 -10.31 -8.71
C PRO A 67 -4.54 -10.27 -7.61
N GLU A 68 -3.30 -10.59 -7.95
CA GLU A 68 -2.18 -10.49 -7.03
C GLU A 68 -1.90 -9.03 -6.65
N GLY A 69 -1.46 -8.80 -5.41
CA GLY A 69 -1.14 -7.46 -4.92
C GLY A 69 -2.29 -6.70 -4.27
N ILE A 70 -3.49 -7.26 -4.23
CA ILE A 70 -4.66 -6.63 -3.62
C ILE A 70 -5.44 -7.64 -2.77
N ALA A 71 -5.89 -7.21 -1.61
CA ALA A 71 -6.88 -7.90 -0.79
C ALA A 71 -8.24 -7.23 -0.98
N LEU A 72 -9.21 -7.99 -1.49
CA LEU A 72 -10.59 -7.55 -1.67
C LEU A 72 -11.41 -7.86 -0.41
N PRO A 73 -12.13 -6.88 0.19
CA PRO A 73 -13.06 -7.16 1.26
C PRO A 73 -14.10 -8.20 0.83
N SER A 74 -14.38 -9.17 1.69
CA SER A 74 -15.41 -10.18 1.47
C SER A 74 -16.54 -10.01 2.48
N ARG A 75 -17.66 -10.70 2.25
CA ARG A 75 -18.79 -10.77 3.20
C ARG A 75 -18.45 -11.37 4.56
N LEU A 76 -17.24 -11.92 4.72
CA LEU A 76 -16.74 -12.33 6.03
C LEU A 76 -16.35 -11.12 6.90
N ALA A 77 -16.22 -9.93 6.31
CA ALA A 77 -16.12 -8.69 7.05
C ALA A 77 -17.35 -8.53 7.96
N SER A 78 -17.07 -8.32 9.25
CA SER A 78 -18.10 -8.03 10.25
C SER A 78 -18.89 -6.76 9.96
N ASP A 79 -18.30 -5.84 9.19
CA ASP A 79 -18.95 -4.64 8.67
C ASP A 79 -19.35 -4.84 7.19
N ALA A 80 -20.66 -4.92 6.95
CA ALA A 80 -21.22 -5.05 5.60
C ALA A 80 -21.03 -3.79 4.72
N ALA A 81 -20.74 -2.63 5.30
CA ALA A 81 -20.47 -1.41 4.55
C ALA A 81 -19.19 -1.52 3.72
N LEU A 82 -18.16 -2.20 4.25
CA LEU A 82 -16.87 -2.34 3.59
C LEU A 82 -16.96 -3.10 2.24
N PRO A 83 -17.50 -4.33 2.17
CA PRO A 83 -17.67 -5.03 0.89
C PRO A 83 -18.56 -4.26 -0.09
N SER A 84 -19.62 -3.60 0.40
CA SER A 84 -20.52 -2.81 -0.43
C SER A 84 -19.82 -1.59 -1.03
N ALA A 85 -18.98 -0.90 -0.26
CA ALA A 85 -18.18 0.23 -0.73
C ALA A 85 -17.10 -0.22 -1.73
N ALA A 86 -16.48 -1.37 -1.47
CA ALA A 86 -15.50 -1.98 -2.36
C ALA A 86 -16.10 -2.34 -3.72
N GLU A 87 -17.27 -2.98 -3.75
CA GLU A 87 -17.99 -3.33 -4.97
C GLU A 87 -18.33 -2.08 -5.79
N ARG A 88 -18.93 -1.05 -5.17
CA ARG A 88 -19.26 0.20 -5.87
C ARG A 88 -18.02 0.86 -6.45
N ALA A 89 -16.91 0.87 -5.72
CA ALA A 89 -15.64 1.40 -6.19
C ALA A 89 -15.11 0.59 -7.39
N ALA A 90 -15.10 -0.74 -7.30
CA ALA A 90 -14.61 -1.62 -8.36
C ALA A 90 -15.41 -1.44 -9.66
N ARG A 91 -16.74 -1.29 -9.59
CA ARG A 91 -17.60 -1.09 -10.77
C ARG A 91 -17.22 0.12 -11.61
N THR A 92 -16.70 1.19 -11.00
CA THR A 92 -16.22 2.36 -11.75
C THR A 92 -15.10 2.02 -12.75
N THR A 93 -14.33 0.97 -12.45
CA THR A 93 -13.27 0.43 -13.31
C THR A 93 -13.79 -0.70 -14.19
N LEU A 94 -14.47 -1.69 -13.60
CA LEU A 94 -14.87 -2.93 -14.27
C LEU A 94 -16.01 -2.74 -15.30
N ASP A 95 -16.87 -1.73 -15.15
CA ASP A 95 -17.98 -1.49 -16.09
C ASP A 95 -17.49 -0.84 -17.41
N THR A 96 -16.28 -0.29 -17.43
CA THR A 96 -15.73 0.46 -18.58
C THR A 96 -14.54 -0.22 -19.26
N CYS A 97 -14.07 -1.32 -18.68
CA CYS A 97 -12.83 -1.98 -19.08
C CYS A 97 -12.95 -3.50 -18.97
N LEU A 98 -12.05 -4.20 -19.62
CA LEU A 98 -11.94 -5.65 -19.61
C LEU A 98 -10.72 -6.09 -18.79
N VAL A 99 -10.82 -7.28 -18.20
CA VAL A 99 -9.78 -7.89 -17.38
C VAL A 99 -9.08 -9.00 -18.16
N ARG A 100 -7.75 -8.92 -18.25
CA ARG A 100 -6.92 -9.99 -18.79
C ARG A 100 -6.14 -10.63 -17.62
N PRO A 101 -6.48 -11.85 -17.18
CA PRO A 101 -5.69 -12.54 -16.16
C PRO A 101 -4.38 -13.08 -16.76
N GLY A 102 -3.32 -13.10 -15.95
CA GLY A 102 -2.05 -13.73 -16.30
C GLY A 102 -2.02 -15.22 -16.05
N ALA A 103 -0.87 -15.81 -16.36
CA ALA A 103 -0.57 -17.16 -15.91
C ALA A 103 -0.44 -17.15 -14.38
N GLY A 104 -1.08 -18.12 -13.73
CA GLY A 104 -1.11 -18.22 -12.28
C GLY A 104 -1.54 -19.60 -11.83
N HIS A 105 -1.89 -19.72 -10.56
CA HIS A 105 -2.23 -20.99 -9.95
C HIS A 105 -3.62 -20.93 -9.30
N MET A 106 -4.25 -22.10 -9.17
CA MET A 106 -5.49 -22.20 -8.41
C MET A 106 -5.16 -22.26 -6.93
N ASP A 107 -5.74 -21.36 -6.14
CA ASP A 107 -5.63 -21.42 -4.70
C ASP A 107 -6.48 -22.54 -4.09
N ARG A 108 -6.33 -22.80 -2.79
CA ARG A 108 -7.11 -23.82 -2.06
C ARG A 108 -8.63 -23.58 -2.06
N HIS A 109 -9.07 -22.40 -2.48
CA HIS A 109 -10.48 -22.02 -2.58
C HIS A 109 -11.01 -22.14 -4.03
N GLY A 110 -10.17 -22.60 -4.97
CA GLY A 110 -10.50 -22.74 -6.37
C GLY A 110 -10.64 -21.40 -7.09
N ARG A 111 -9.83 -20.40 -6.70
CA ARG A 111 -9.69 -19.12 -7.41
C ARG A 111 -8.37 -19.10 -8.16
N LEU A 112 -8.37 -18.55 -9.37
CA LEU A 112 -7.14 -18.23 -10.10
C LEU A 112 -6.44 -17.05 -9.41
N SER A 113 -5.28 -17.28 -8.82
CA SER A 113 -4.39 -16.24 -8.32
C SER A 113 -3.32 -15.97 -9.36
N ALA A 114 -3.31 -14.76 -9.90
CA ALA A 114 -2.34 -14.31 -10.90
C ALA A 114 -2.24 -12.79 -10.94
N ALA A 115 -1.20 -12.28 -11.60
CA ALA A 115 -1.22 -10.92 -12.14
C ALA A 115 -2.46 -10.70 -13.03
N GLY A 116 -2.89 -9.43 -13.15
CA GLY A 116 -4.00 -9.08 -14.03
C GLY A 116 -3.80 -7.70 -14.63
N TRP A 117 -4.28 -7.53 -15.85
CA TRP A 117 -4.24 -6.28 -16.59
C TRP A 117 -5.64 -5.78 -16.91
N LEU A 118 -5.76 -4.46 -16.95
CA LEU A 118 -6.96 -3.76 -17.35
C LEU A 118 -6.77 -3.24 -18.79
N ALA A 119 -7.67 -3.66 -19.68
CA ALA A 119 -7.75 -3.16 -21.04
C ALA A 119 -9.01 -2.30 -21.18
N CYS A 120 -8.86 -0.99 -21.39
CA CYS A 120 -9.97 -0.04 -21.46
C CYS A 120 -10.14 0.49 -22.89
N PRO A 121 -10.99 -0.10 -23.74
CA PRO A 121 -11.10 0.27 -25.16
C PRO A 121 -11.46 1.74 -25.39
N ALA A 122 -12.14 2.37 -24.43
CA ALA A 122 -12.55 3.78 -24.50
C ALA A 122 -11.44 4.78 -24.14
N ARG A 123 -10.30 4.33 -23.58
CA ARG A 123 -9.14 5.19 -23.31
C ARG A 123 -8.22 5.11 -24.53
N ASN A 124 -7.98 6.24 -25.20
CA ASN A 124 -7.01 6.34 -26.29
C ASN A 124 -5.59 6.11 -25.75
N GLY A 125 -5.20 4.85 -25.62
CA GLY A 125 -3.87 4.45 -25.16
C GLY A 125 -3.84 2.94 -24.94
N ALA A 126 -2.99 2.25 -25.69
CA ALA A 126 -2.74 0.81 -25.59
C ALA A 126 -2.01 0.39 -24.30
N VAL A 127 -2.06 1.21 -23.24
CA VAL A 127 -1.36 0.92 -22.00
C VAL A 127 -2.26 0.05 -21.15
N GLU A 128 -1.94 -1.23 -21.14
CA GLU A 128 -2.48 -2.18 -20.17
C GLU A 128 -2.02 -1.76 -18.77
N GLU A 129 -2.98 -1.41 -17.92
CA GLU A 129 -2.71 -1.03 -16.54
C GLU A 129 -2.77 -2.25 -15.62
N ASP A 130 -1.92 -2.32 -14.59
CA ASP A 130 -2.05 -3.32 -13.51
C ASP A 130 -3.45 -3.22 -12.85
N LEU A 131 -4.22 -4.30 -12.94
CA LEU A 131 -5.59 -4.35 -12.44
C LEU A 131 -5.66 -4.06 -10.94
N ALA A 132 -4.71 -4.59 -10.16
CA ALA A 132 -4.66 -4.35 -8.72
C ALA A 132 -4.46 -2.86 -8.43
N THR A 133 -3.53 -2.19 -9.11
CA THR A 133 -3.30 -0.74 -9.00
C THR A 133 -4.55 0.05 -9.37
N ALA A 134 -5.24 -0.28 -10.46
CA ALA A 134 -6.47 0.39 -10.87
C ALA A 134 -7.60 0.25 -9.82
N LEU A 135 -7.79 -0.96 -9.29
CA LEU A 135 -8.77 -1.23 -8.23
C LEU A 135 -8.43 -0.54 -6.91
N LEU A 136 -7.14 -0.52 -6.53
CA LEU A 136 -6.65 0.20 -5.35
C LEU A 136 -6.90 1.70 -5.47
N ARG A 137 -6.61 2.28 -6.64
CA ARG A 137 -6.87 3.70 -6.91
C ARG A 137 -8.35 4.02 -6.80
N ALA A 138 -9.23 3.15 -7.29
CA ALA A 138 -10.68 3.30 -7.13
C ALA A 138 -11.14 3.19 -5.65
N GLY A 139 -10.32 2.63 -4.77
CA GLY A 139 -10.67 2.36 -3.37
C GLY A 139 -11.41 1.04 -3.16
N ALA A 140 -11.19 0.05 -4.03
CA ALA A 140 -11.87 -1.24 -3.96
C ALA A 140 -11.23 -2.26 -3.01
N GLY A 141 -10.07 -1.98 -2.42
CA GLY A 141 -9.38 -2.93 -1.55
C GLY A 141 -8.12 -2.39 -0.90
N TYR A 142 -7.36 -3.29 -0.29
CA TYR A 142 -6.09 -3.00 0.37
C TYR A 142 -4.93 -3.56 -0.44
N ALA A 143 -3.82 -2.82 -0.55
CA ALA A 143 -2.61 -3.33 -1.18
C ALA A 143 -2.05 -4.43 -0.28
N GLN A 144 -1.87 -5.60 -0.86
CA GLN A 144 -1.35 -6.78 -0.18
C GLN A 144 0.03 -7.08 -0.75
N PRO A 145 1.10 -6.94 0.05
CA PRO A 145 2.42 -7.41 -0.36
C PRO A 145 2.38 -8.90 -0.75
N THR A 146 3.03 -9.24 -1.86
CA THR A 146 3.19 -10.60 -2.40
C THR A 146 4.67 -10.99 -2.41
N ALA A 147 5.00 -12.28 -2.53
CA ALA A 147 6.41 -12.68 -2.68
C ALA A 147 6.97 -12.29 -4.06
N GLN A 148 6.08 -12.03 -5.02
CA GLN A 148 6.35 -11.71 -6.41
C GLN A 148 6.11 -10.22 -6.70
N ASP A 149 6.37 -9.35 -5.73
CA ASP A 149 6.26 -7.90 -5.90
C ASP A 149 7.43 -7.36 -6.74
N ASN A 150 7.39 -7.63 -8.05
CA ASN A 150 8.39 -7.26 -9.07
C ASN A 150 8.41 -5.74 -9.35
N GLY A 151 8.65 -4.91 -8.32
CA GLY A 151 8.56 -3.45 -8.40
C GLY A 151 7.14 -2.88 -8.33
N CYS A 152 6.12 -3.75 -8.26
CA CYS A 152 4.70 -3.35 -8.24
C CYS A 152 4.18 -2.92 -6.86
N LEU A 153 4.87 -3.25 -5.77
CA LEU A 153 4.42 -2.91 -4.43
C LEU A 153 4.32 -1.39 -4.19
N ALA A 154 5.36 -0.63 -4.54
CA ALA A 154 5.37 0.81 -4.32
C ALA A 154 4.26 1.55 -5.12
N PRO A 155 4.04 1.27 -6.43
CA PRO A 155 2.90 1.83 -7.16
C PRO A 155 1.54 1.47 -6.56
N ARG A 156 1.36 0.23 -6.08
CA ARG A 156 0.11 -0.23 -5.44
C ARG A 156 -0.15 0.50 -4.12
N LEU A 157 0.87 0.64 -3.26
CA LEU A 157 0.78 1.42 -2.01
C LEU A 157 0.51 2.91 -2.28
N ALA A 158 1.08 3.48 -3.34
CA ALA A 158 0.80 4.85 -3.75
C ALA A 158 -0.66 5.03 -4.22
N ALA A 159 -1.18 4.11 -5.04
CA ALA A 159 -2.58 4.12 -5.47
C ALA A 159 -3.56 3.96 -4.30
N GLU A 160 -3.24 3.09 -3.33
CA GLU A 160 -3.99 2.98 -2.08
C GLU A 160 -3.99 4.31 -1.30
N THR A 161 -2.83 4.94 -1.17
CA THR A 161 -2.67 6.22 -0.46
C THR A 161 -3.49 7.34 -1.12
N GLU A 162 -3.52 7.38 -2.45
CA GLU A 162 -4.35 8.30 -3.23
C GLU A 162 -5.84 8.08 -2.91
N ALA A 163 -6.32 6.84 -2.95
CA ALA A 163 -7.70 6.50 -2.63
C ALA A 163 -8.05 6.82 -1.17
N ARG A 164 -7.13 6.57 -0.24
CA ARG A 164 -7.29 6.88 1.18
C ARG A 164 -7.41 8.38 1.44
N THR A 165 -6.52 9.17 0.85
CA THR A 165 -6.52 10.64 0.97
C THR A 165 -7.79 11.24 0.36
N ALA A 166 -8.24 10.70 -0.77
CA ALA A 166 -9.46 11.11 -1.43
C ALA A 166 -10.75 10.50 -0.83
N ARG A 167 -10.65 9.69 0.24
CA ARG A 167 -11.79 8.99 0.87
C ARG A 167 -12.65 8.20 -0.12
N ARG A 168 -12.03 7.55 -1.11
CA ARG A 168 -12.73 6.76 -2.14
C ARG A 168 -13.02 5.34 -1.67
N GLY A 169 -14.17 4.80 -2.09
CA GLY A 169 -14.54 3.41 -1.86
C GLY A 169 -14.50 3.04 -0.38
N ILE A 170 -13.77 1.98 -0.03
CA ILE A 170 -13.64 1.51 1.35
C ILE A 170 -13.11 2.59 2.29
N TRP A 171 -12.29 3.53 1.80
CA TRP A 171 -11.66 4.55 2.64
C TRP A 171 -12.62 5.63 3.12
N ALA A 172 -13.84 5.67 2.60
CA ALA A 172 -14.94 6.45 3.16
C ALA A 172 -15.46 5.85 4.47
N GLU A 173 -15.28 4.54 4.69
CA GLU A 173 -15.79 3.83 5.85
C GLU A 173 -14.84 3.96 7.06
N PRO A 174 -15.35 4.28 8.27
CA PRO A 174 -14.51 4.38 9.46
C PRO A 174 -13.78 3.08 9.83
N SER A 175 -14.35 1.93 9.45
CA SER A 175 -13.84 0.60 9.74
C SER A 175 -12.73 0.13 8.79
N ALA A 176 -12.39 0.92 7.76
CA ALA A 176 -11.33 0.57 6.80
C ALA A 176 -9.94 0.48 7.45
N VAL A 177 -9.73 1.22 8.54
CA VAL A 177 -8.50 1.16 9.33
C VAL A 177 -8.88 0.73 10.74
N ALA A 178 -8.34 -0.40 11.17
CA ALA A 178 -8.60 -0.92 12.49
C ALA A 178 -7.75 -0.18 13.55
N PRO A 179 -8.33 0.26 14.67
CA PRO A 179 -7.54 0.76 15.79
C PRO A 179 -6.83 -0.42 16.47
N ALA A 180 -5.50 -0.53 16.30
CA ALA A 180 -4.71 -1.68 16.74
C ALA A 180 -4.71 -1.89 18.26
N ALA A 181 -4.95 -0.84 19.04
CA ALA A 181 -5.04 -0.91 20.50
C ALA A 181 -6.46 -1.26 21.03
N ASN A 182 -7.44 -1.43 20.15
CA ASN A 182 -8.81 -1.79 20.53
C ASN A 182 -9.03 -3.30 20.31
N GLU A 183 -9.16 -4.03 21.41
CA GLU A 183 -9.37 -5.48 21.43
C GLU A 183 -10.61 -5.91 20.63
N ASP A 184 -11.78 -5.35 20.94
CA ASP A 184 -13.05 -5.72 20.31
C ASP A 184 -13.01 -5.50 18.79
N ALA A 185 -12.43 -4.37 18.36
CA ALA A 185 -12.30 -4.02 16.96
C ALA A 185 -11.37 -4.97 16.19
N MET A 186 -10.41 -5.60 16.88
CA MET A 186 -9.47 -6.56 16.30
C MET A 186 -9.96 -8.01 16.39
N ALA A 187 -10.69 -8.38 17.45
CA ALA A 187 -11.23 -9.73 17.65
C ALA A 187 -12.16 -10.14 16.49
N ILE A 188 -13.02 -9.22 16.03
CA ILE A 188 -13.97 -9.44 14.93
C ILE A 188 -13.32 -9.55 13.55
N ARG A 189 -11.98 -9.45 13.45
CA ARG A 189 -11.24 -9.45 12.17
C ARG A 189 -10.50 -10.74 11.90
N SER A 190 -10.60 -11.72 12.78
CA SER A 190 -9.98 -13.04 12.61
C SER A 190 -10.33 -13.65 11.24
N GLY A 191 -9.31 -14.01 10.47
CA GLY A 191 -9.43 -14.54 9.11
C GLY A 191 -9.51 -13.48 8.01
N LEU A 192 -9.56 -12.19 8.34
CA LEU A 192 -9.67 -11.09 7.38
C LEU A 192 -8.33 -10.40 7.15
N PHE A 193 -8.10 -9.96 5.92
CA PHE A 193 -7.06 -8.98 5.65
C PHE A 193 -7.45 -7.64 6.29
N THR A 194 -6.56 -7.09 7.10
CA THR A 194 -6.79 -5.87 7.87
C THR A 194 -5.58 -4.96 7.74
N VAL A 195 -5.85 -3.66 7.62
CA VAL A 195 -4.87 -2.60 7.90
C VAL A 195 -5.21 -2.04 9.28
N ALA A 196 -4.27 -2.16 10.21
CA ALA A 196 -4.40 -1.70 11.59
C ALA A 196 -3.39 -0.59 11.88
N GLU A 197 -3.80 0.42 12.63
CA GLU A 197 -2.94 1.54 13.05
C GLU A 197 -2.98 1.71 14.55
N GLY A 198 -1.83 1.96 15.17
CA GLY A 198 -1.79 2.21 16.59
C GLY A 198 -0.40 2.56 17.10
N ARG A 199 -0.38 3.09 18.33
CA ARG A 199 0.85 3.37 19.04
C ARG A 199 1.35 2.07 19.67
N VAL A 200 2.62 1.76 19.44
CA VAL A 200 3.25 0.59 20.03
C VAL A 200 3.41 0.79 21.53
N LEU A 201 2.85 -0.12 22.33
CA LEU A 201 3.03 -0.13 23.78
C LEU A 201 4.36 -0.76 24.16
N ALA A 202 4.70 -1.88 23.54
CA ALA A 202 5.93 -2.61 23.78
C ALA A 202 6.35 -3.37 22.52
N ALA A 203 7.66 -3.40 22.27
CA ALA A 203 8.24 -4.24 21.23
C ALA A 203 9.49 -4.91 21.78
N GLY A 204 9.64 -6.20 21.47
CA GLY A 204 10.69 -7.06 22.00
C GLY A 204 10.64 -8.43 21.34
N GLY A 205 11.38 -9.40 21.84
CA GLY A 205 11.38 -10.72 21.23
C GLY A 205 12.07 -11.80 22.04
N THR A 206 11.90 -13.04 21.61
CA THR A 206 12.65 -14.22 22.04
C THR A 206 13.82 -14.47 21.09
N ARG A 207 14.50 -15.61 21.19
CA ARG A 207 15.55 -16.00 20.24
C ARG A 207 15.04 -16.01 18.80
N ASP A 208 13.82 -16.47 18.57
CA ASP A 208 13.35 -16.76 17.21
C ASP A 208 12.25 -15.80 16.74
N ARG A 209 11.56 -15.09 17.65
CA ARG A 209 10.43 -14.21 17.30
C ARG A 209 10.55 -12.81 17.86
N ILE A 210 9.98 -11.85 17.14
CA ILE A 210 9.77 -10.48 17.59
C ILE A 210 8.27 -10.21 17.67
N PHE A 211 7.87 -9.54 18.75
CA PHE A 211 6.49 -9.17 19.08
C PHE A 211 6.40 -7.66 19.19
N ILE A 212 5.39 -7.09 18.56
CA ILE A 212 5.02 -5.67 18.59
C ILE A 212 3.60 -5.61 19.14
N ASN A 213 3.47 -5.20 20.38
CA ASN A 213 2.22 -5.17 21.14
C ASN A 213 1.64 -3.76 21.16
N PHE A 214 0.35 -3.66 20.86
CA PHE A 214 -0.40 -2.39 20.86
C PHE A 214 -1.23 -2.18 22.14
N GLY A 215 -1.44 -3.24 22.92
CA GLY A 215 -2.13 -3.21 24.21
C GLY A 215 -1.33 -3.89 25.33
N SER A 216 -1.90 -3.85 26.54
CA SER A 216 -1.25 -4.27 27.80
C SER A 216 -1.35 -5.76 28.13
N SER A 217 -2.33 -6.46 27.56
CA SER A 217 -2.65 -7.87 27.74
C SER A 217 -2.41 -8.65 26.45
N TRP A 218 -1.24 -9.29 26.35
CA TRP A 218 -0.85 -10.11 25.18
C TRP A 218 -1.80 -11.28 24.84
N ARG A 219 -2.66 -11.71 25.78
CA ARG A 219 -3.63 -12.82 25.55
C ARG A 219 -4.90 -12.40 24.81
N GLN A 220 -5.09 -11.10 24.66
CA GLN A 220 -6.37 -10.47 24.29
C GLN A 220 -6.12 -9.40 23.23
N ASP A 221 -5.07 -8.61 23.44
CA ASP A 221 -4.71 -7.52 22.56
C ASP A 221 -4.08 -7.99 21.26
N PHE A 222 -4.26 -7.14 20.25
CA PHE A 222 -3.64 -7.35 18.96
C PHE A 222 -2.12 -7.25 19.03
N THR A 223 -1.46 -8.22 18.39
CA THR A 223 0.00 -8.31 18.31
C THR A 223 0.45 -8.48 16.85
N ALA A 224 1.40 -7.65 16.41
CA ALA A 224 2.14 -7.93 15.19
C ALA A 224 3.39 -8.75 15.53
N MET A 225 3.65 -9.79 14.76
CA MET A 225 4.77 -10.71 14.99
C MET A 225 5.61 -10.84 13.73
N MET A 226 6.88 -11.15 13.88
CA MET A 226 7.75 -11.58 12.78
C MET A 226 8.82 -12.54 13.28
N GLU A 227 9.36 -13.37 12.39
CA GLU A 227 10.55 -14.15 12.71
C GLU A 227 11.74 -13.19 12.89
N ARG A 228 12.64 -13.51 13.82
CA ARG A 228 13.75 -12.62 14.17
C ARG A 228 14.69 -12.36 12.99
N GLU A 229 14.87 -13.36 12.13
CA GLU A 229 15.70 -13.28 10.93
C GLU A 229 15.14 -12.30 9.89
N ASP A 230 13.82 -12.12 9.84
CA ASP A 230 13.16 -11.23 8.87
C ASP A 230 13.21 -9.76 9.29
N PHE A 231 13.51 -9.46 10.55
CA PHE A 231 13.38 -8.11 11.10
C PHE A 231 14.23 -7.08 10.35
N ALA A 232 15.49 -7.39 10.10
CA ALA A 232 16.40 -6.48 9.41
C ALA A 232 15.95 -6.21 7.96
N THR A 233 15.46 -7.24 7.26
CA THR A 233 14.92 -7.11 5.90
C THR A 233 13.63 -6.30 5.86
N ILE A 234 12.76 -6.43 6.86
CA ILE A 234 11.47 -5.74 6.91
C ILE A 234 11.61 -4.29 7.41
N MET A 235 12.40 -4.07 8.45
CA MET A 235 12.48 -2.81 9.19
C MET A 235 13.73 -1.97 8.88
N GLY A 236 14.73 -2.58 8.24
CA GLY A 236 16.04 -1.99 8.00
C GLY A 236 17.07 -2.33 9.08
N ASP A 237 18.33 -2.41 8.69
CA ASP A 237 19.45 -2.89 9.52
C ASP A 237 19.77 -2.01 10.74
N SER A 238 19.30 -0.76 10.77
CA SER A 238 19.64 0.22 11.82
C SER A 238 18.60 0.32 12.94
N LEU A 239 17.50 -0.44 12.85
CA LEU A 239 16.44 -0.40 13.85
C LEU A 239 16.60 -1.56 14.83
N GLU A 240 16.28 -1.33 16.09
CA GLU A 240 16.15 -2.39 17.09
C GLU A 240 14.68 -2.48 17.52
N PRO A 241 14.14 -3.67 17.85
CA PRO A 241 12.74 -3.81 18.25
C PRO A 241 12.35 -2.86 19.39
N ALA A 242 13.22 -2.65 20.37
CA ALA A 242 12.97 -1.77 21.50
C ALA A 242 12.71 -0.30 21.10
N MET A 243 13.25 0.15 19.96
CA MET A 243 13.06 1.51 19.41
C MET A 243 11.65 1.73 18.85
N LEU A 244 10.89 0.66 18.62
CA LEU A 244 9.51 0.74 18.17
C LEU A 244 8.56 1.16 19.27
N ARG A 245 8.96 1.12 20.55
CA ARG A 245 8.12 1.55 21.66
C ARG A 245 7.73 3.02 21.49
N GLY A 246 6.43 3.29 21.61
CA GLY A 246 5.88 4.63 21.53
C GLY A 246 5.74 5.17 20.11
N THR A 247 6.19 4.45 19.07
CA THR A 247 6.02 4.86 17.68
C THR A 247 4.58 4.63 17.20
N MET A 248 4.12 5.40 16.23
CA MET A 248 2.86 5.13 15.54
C MET A 248 3.16 4.24 14.32
N LEU A 249 2.58 3.04 14.29
CA LEU A 249 2.76 2.10 13.20
C LEU A 249 1.46 1.82 12.48
N GLN A 250 1.60 1.52 11.19
CA GLN A 250 0.60 0.82 10.39
C GLN A 250 1.08 -0.61 10.18
N VAL A 251 0.17 -1.57 10.33
CA VAL A 251 0.42 -2.99 10.12
C VAL A 251 -0.67 -3.53 9.21
N ARG A 252 -0.31 -4.34 8.21
CA ARG A 252 -1.26 -4.94 7.28
C ARG A 252 -1.03 -6.44 7.10
N GLY A 253 -2.12 -7.19 7.02
CA GLY A 253 -2.06 -8.63 6.84
C GLY A 253 -3.33 -9.35 7.27
N VAL A 254 -3.32 -10.67 7.14
CA VAL A 254 -4.46 -11.49 7.60
C VAL A 254 -4.37 -11.69 9.10
N VAL A 255 -5.41 -11.29 9.82
CA VAL A 255 -5.50 -11.49 11.27
C VAL A 255 -5.74 -12.97 11.56
N ARG A 256 -4.98 -13.54 12.49
CA ARG A 256 -5.09 -14.93 12.97
C ARG A 256 -5.29 -14.96 14.47
N ALA A 257 -5.84 -16.07 14.98
CA ALA A 257 -5.90 -16.33 16.41
C ALA A 257 -4.63 -17.06 16.86
N GLU A 258 -3.67 -16.33 17.43
CA GLU A 258 -2.40 -16.88 17.96
C GLU A 258 -2.22 -16.42 19.42
N GLY A 259 -3.04 -16.96 20.32
CA GLY A 259 -3.10 -16.49 21.72
C GLY A 259 -3.77 -15.12 21.89
N GLY A 260 -4.32 -14.58 20.81
CA GLY A 260 -4.97 -13.27 20.64
C GLY A 260 -5.05 -12.94 19.14
N PRO A 261 -5.71 -11.84 18.73
CA PRO A 261 -5.65 -11.37 17.35
C PRO A 261 -4.20 -11.04 16.97
N ALA A 262 -3.71 -11.57 15.85
CA ALA A 262 -2.34 -11.33 15.44
C ALA A 262 -2.14 -11.27 13.94
N ILE A 263 -1.16 -10.48 13.50
CA ILE A 263 -0.67 -10.48 12.11
C ILE A 263 0.78 -10.96 12.14
N MET A 264 1.07 -12.00 11.35
CA MET A 264 2.44 -12.45 11.09
C MET A 264 3.00 -11.70 9.89
N LEU A 265 3.97 -10.84 10.14
CA LEU A 265 4.74 -10.07 9.18
C LEU A 265 5.89 -10.93 8.68
N ARG A 266 6.06 -10.95 7.37
CA ARG A 266 7.03 -11.78 6.64
C ARG A 266 7.79 -10.97 5.61
N ARG A 267 7.26 -9.81 5.20
CA ARG A 267 7.77 -9.07 4.03
C ARG A 267 7.74 -7.56 4.24
N PRO A 268 8.61 -6.83 3.53
CA PRO A 268 8.53 -5.37 3.44
C PRO A 268 7.15 -4.89 2.98
N GLY A 269 6.73 -3.73 3.48
CA GLY A 269 5.42 -3.15 3.16
C GLY A 269 4.25 -3.71 3.98
N GLU A 270 4.44 -4.79 4.76
CA GLU A 270 3.42 -5.26 5.72
C GLU A 270 3.40 -4.42 7.01
N ILE A 271 4.42 -3.60 7.23
CA ILE A 271 4.57 -2.68 8.36
C ILE A 271 5.17 -1.37 7.86
N ALA A 272 4.68 -0.25 8.38
CA ALA A 272 5.18 1.09 8.08
C ALA A 272 5.18 1.98 9.32
N LEU A 273 6.22 2.80 9.47
CA LEU A 273 6.26 3.85 10.49
C LEU A 273 5.46 5.06 10.00
N LEU A 274 4.45 5.46 10.76
CA LEU A 274 3.66 6.66 10.47
C LEU A 274 4.23 7.89 11.18
N ALA A 275 4.80 7.72 12.38
CA ALA A 275 5.49 8.78 13.10
C ALA A 275 6.43 8.26 14.21
N GLY A 276 7.63 8.85 14.27
CA GLY A 276 8.49 8.98 15.46
C GLY A 276 9.05 7.70 16.06
N ALA A 277 10.11 7.13 15.48
CA ALA A 277 11.00 6.19 16.18
C ALA A 277 11.75 6.89 17.32
N GLN A 278 11.71 6.34 18.53
CA GLN A 278 12.47 6.86 19.67
C GLN A 278 13.70 6.00 19.92
N ALA A 279 14.85 6.65 20.08
CA ALA A 279 16.10 5.97 20.45
C ALA A 279 15.93 5.27 21.81
N PRO A 280 16.59 4.11 22.03
CA PRO A 280 16.44 3.39 23.28
C PRO A 280 17.01 4.25 24.42
N VAL A 281 16.23 4.45 25.48
CA VAL A 281 16.74 5.04 26.73
C VAL A 281 17.58 3.98 27.42
N THR A 282 18.90 4.05 27.24
CA THR A 282 19.85 3.29 28.06
C THR A 282 19.72 3.77 29.51
N ARG A 283 19.01 2.98 30.33
CA ARG A 283 18.98 3.23 31.78
C ARG A 283 20.37 2.90 32.33
N ALA A 284 21.20 3.92 32.53
CA ALA A 284 22.47 3.77 33.20
C ALA A 284 22.23 3.10 34.57
N ARG A 285 22.87 1.95 34.76
CA ARG A 285 22.89 1.21 36.02
C ARG A 285 23.61 2.10 37.04
N ARG A 286 22.86 2.78 37.91
CA ARG A 286 23.42 3.37 39.14
C ARG A 286 23.88 2.20 40.02
N GLY A 287 25.16 1.84 39.91
CA GLY A 287 25.83 1.05 40.93
C GLY A 287 25.94 1.91 42.18
N GLY A 288 25.27 1.48 43.24
CA GLY A 288 25.51 1.98 44.59
C GLY A 288 26.75 1.31 45.16
N GLU A 289 27.57 2.13 45.79
CA GLU A 289 28.63 1.76 46.74
C GLU A 289 28.08 0.98 47.93
#